data_AF-A0A3A5VWF8-F1
#
_entry.id   AF-A0A3A5VWF8-F1
#
_cell.length_a   1.000
_cell.length_b   1.000
_cell.length_c   1.000
_cell.angle_alpha   90.00
_cell.angle_beta   90.00
_cell.angle_gamma   90.00
#
_symmetry.space_group_name_H-M   'P 1'
#
loop_
_entity.id
_entity.type
_entity.pdbx_description
1 polymer ?
#
loop_
_entity_poly.entity_id
_entity_poly.type
_entity_poly.pdbx_seq_one_letter_code
_entity_poly.pdbx_strand_id
1 'polypeptide(L)'
;MDLRFHAGGRDGQEVLPPLVSVNALMEFLPMDVILQPGDGLLLTVTQTGEDYVPSPLATGGVTIDWAQSTLTLPTIDRPCETLFQVPMIEYGGETTRQC
;
A
#
# COMPACT_ATOMS: atom_id res chain seq x y z
N MET A 1 -5.54 7.67 -3.08
CA MET A 1 -6.26 8.29 -1.94
C MET A 1 -6.83 9.61 -2.37
N ASP A 2 -8.01 10.01 -1.86
CA ASP A 2 -8.49 11.39 -1.96
C ASP A 2 -7.88 12.25 -0.83
N LEU A 3 -7.09 13.28 -1.17
CA LEU A 3 -6.36 14.11 -0.20
C LEU A 3 -7.27 14.94 0.71
N ARG A 4 -8.56 15.06 0.41
CA ARG A 4 -9.53 15.61 1.37
C ARG A 4 -9.56 14.81 2.68
N PHE A 5 -9.20 13.54 2.64
CA PHE A 5 -9.15 12.64 3.78
C PHE A 5 -7.73 12.43 4.30
N HIS A 6 -6.77 13.32 4.00
CA HIS A 6 -5.37 13.16 4.39
C HIS A 6 -5.19 12.84 5.88
N ALA A 7 -6.09 13.30 6.77
CA ALA A 7 -6.01 13.09 8.21
C ALA A 7 -6.52 11.70 8.66
N GLY A 8 -6.93 10.86 7.71
CA GLY A 8 -7.57 9.57 7.98
C GLY A 8 -9.04 9.70 8.38
N GLY A 9 -9.68 8.56 8.61
CA GLY A 9 -11.08 8.50 9.02
C GLY A 9 -12.08 8.68 7.87
N ARG A 10 -13.32 9.02 8.24
CA ARG A 10 -14.48 9.09 7.32
C ARG A 10 -14.94 10.51 7.02
N ASP A 11 -14.36 11.49 7.70
CA ASP A 11 -14.75 12.90 7.60
C ASP A 11 -13.68 13.66 6.81
N GLY A 12 -13.97 13.90 5.54
CA GLY A 12 -13.07 14.63 4.65
C GLY A 12 -13.18 16.14 4.84
N GLN A 13 -12.08 16.85 4.63
CA GLN A 13 -12.08 18.30 4.54
C GLN A 13 -12.60 18.71 3.16
N GLU A 14 -13.73 19.42 3.13
CA GLU A 14 -14.39 19.82 1.87
C GLU A 14 -13.51 20.74 1.01
N VAL A 15 -12.73 21.59 1.67
CA VAL A 15 -11.81 22.53 1.03
C VAL A 15 -10.39 22.24 1.50
N LEU A 16 -9.51 21.93 0.56
CA LEU A 16 -8.08 21.91 0.78
C LEU A 16 -7.42 23.11 0.07
N PRO A 17 -6.79 24.05 0.78
CA PRO A 17 -6.11 25.18 0.16
C PRO A 17 -5.00 24.72 -0.81
N PRO A 18 -4.76 25.43 -1.92
CA PRO A 18 -3.64 25.13 -2.79
C PRO A 18 -2.31 25.46 -2.12
N LEU A 19 -1.23 24.78 -2.53
CA LEU A 19 0.15 25.06 -2.11
C LEU A 19 0.43 24.91 -0.61
N VAL A 20 -0.33 24.06 0.09
CA VAL A 20 -0.08 23.70 1.49
C VAL A 20 0.42 22.27 1.60
N SER A 21 1.31 22.03 2.57
CA SER A 21 1.71 20.68 2.94
C SER A 21 0.68 20.08 3.90
N VAL A 22 0.32 18.82 3.65
CA VAL A 22 -0.52 18.02 4.54
C VAL A 22 0.16 16.71 4.87
N ASN A 23 -0.09 16.19 6.07
CA ASN A 23 0.25 14.80 6.38
C ASN A 23 -0.85 13.89 5.84
N ALA A 24 -0.52 13.06 4.86
CA ALA A 24 -1.45 12.11 4.25
C ALA A 24 -1.31 10.73 4.87
N LEU A 25 -2.15 10.46 5.87
CA LEU A 25 -2.30 9.15 6.50
C LEU A 25 -3.03 8.21 5.53
N MET A 26 -2.27 7.30 4.94
CA MET A 26 -2.76 6.32 3.97
C MET A 26 -2.80 4.93 4.57
N GLU A 27 -3.87 4.20 4.29
CA GLU A 27 -3.97 2.77 4.55
C GLU A 27 -3.94 2.02 3.22
N PHE A 28 -3.15 0.95 3.17
CA PHE A 28 -3.10 0.03 2.04
C PHE A 28 -3.95 -1.19 2.37
N LEU A 29 -4.49 -1.84 1.34
CA LEU A 29 -5.16 -3.12 1.53
C LEU A 29 -4.17 -4.13 2.14
N PRO A 30 -4.62 -4.95 3.11
CA PRO A 30 -3.76 -5.93 3.75
C PRO A 30 -3.23 -6.93 2.72
N MET A 31 -1.98 -7.32 2.90
CA MET A 31 -1.31 -8.33 2.08
C MET A 31 -0.79 -9.43 2.99
N ASP A 32 -0.97 -10.68 2.59
CA ASP A 32 -0.35 -11.85 3.22
C ASP A 32 0.66 -12.44 2.23
N VAL A 33 1.92 -12.02 2.36
CA VAL A 33 2.98 -12.29 1.38
C VAL A 33 4.26 -12.69 2.10
N ILE A 34 4.91 -13.74 1.59
CA ILE A 34 6.25 -14.17 2.00
C ILE A 34 7.25 -13.57 0.99
N LEU A 35 8.26 -12.86 1.49
CA LEU A 35 9.35 -12.32 0.66
C LEU A 35 10.51 -13.30 0.65
N GLN A 36 10.93 -13.77 -0.54
CA GLN A 36 12.06 -14.68 -0.66
C GLN A 36 13.40 -13.92 -0.72
N PRO A 37 14.53 -14.59 -0.43
CA PRO A 37 15.84 -13.99 -0.65
C PRO A 37 16.01 -13.52 -2.11
N GLY A 38 16.34 -12.25 -2.28
CA GLY A 38 16.47 -11.62 -3.60
C GLY A 38 15.24 -10.84 -4.06
N ASP A 39 14.10 -11.01 -3.40
CA ASP A 39 12.92 -10.18 -3.62
C ASP A 39 13.09 -8.78 -2.99
N GLY A 40 12.27 -7.84 -3.46
CA GLY A 40 12.24 -6.48 -2.95
C GLY A 40 10.83 -5.90 -2.97
N LEU A 41 10.67 -4.80 -2.24
CA LEU A 41 9.43 -4.03 -2.20
C LEU A 41 9.57 -2.80 -3.09
N LEU A 42 8.59 -2.60 -3.98
CA LEU A 42 8.48 -1.39 -4.80
C LEU A 42 7.21 -0.63 -4.39
N LEU A 43 7.39 0.57 -3.83
CA LEU A 43 6.29 1.49 -3.59
C LEU A 43 6.15 2.43 -4.78
N THR A 44 5.05 2.29 -5.51
CA THR A 44 4.66 3.21 -6.59
C THR A 44 3.56 4.13 -6.09
N VAL A 45 3.76 5.44 -6.20
CA VAL A 45 2.73 6.43 -5.84
C VAL A 45 2.36 7.24 -7.07
N THR A 46 1.08 7.20 -7.43
CA THR A 46 0.51 7.97 -8.54
C THR A 46 -0.68 8.78 -8.05
N GLN A 47 -0.94 9.90 -8.73
CA GLN A 47 -2.06 10.78 -8.39
C GLN A 47 -3.41 10.21 -8.87
N THR A 48 -3.38 9.53 -10.00
CA THR A 48 -4.50 8.78 -10.59
C THR A 48 -4.02 7.37 -10.92
N GLY A 49 -4.95 6.43 -11.04
CA GLY A 49 -4.63 5.02 -11.28
C GLY A 49 -5.76 4.14 -10.79
N GLU A 50 -5.76 2.89 -11.26
CA GLU A 50 -6.85 1.92 -11.06
C GLU A 50 -8.24 2.49 -11.41
N ASP A 51 -9.30 1.72 -11.20
CA ASP A 51 -10.69 2.13 -11.47
C ASP A 51 -11.29 3.04 -10.36
N TYR A 52 -10.45 3.89 -9.75
CA TYR A 52 -10.89 4.86 -8.74
C TYR A 52 -11.37 6.15 -9.40
N VAL A 53 -12.46 6.71 -8.88
CA VAL A 53 -12.91 8.06 -9.24
C VAL A 53 -11.85 9.07 -8.77
N PRO A 54 -11.29 9.91 -9.68
CA PRO A 54 -10.29 10.90 -9.29
C PRO A 54 -10.81 11.89 -8.25
N SER A 55 -9.95 12.24 -7.29
CA SER A 55 -10.24 13.34 -6.35
C SER A 55 -10.39 14.66 -7.12
N PRO A 56 -11.22 15.62 -6.65
CA PRO A 56 -11.25 16.98 -7.22
C PRO A 56 -9.86 17.63 -7.33
N LEU A 57 -8.95 17.29 -6.41
CA LEU A 57 -7.57 17.79 -6.37
C LEU A 57 -6.64 17.13 -7.39
N ALA A 58 -7.06 16.05 -8.05
CA ALA A 58 -6.25 15.34 -9.05
C ALA A 58 -6.02 16.14 -10.34
N THR A 59 -6.61 17.33 -10.47
CA THR A 59 -6.40 18.25 -11.60
C THR A 59 -5.14 19.12 -11.41
N GLY A 60 -4.67 19.30 -10.19
CA GLY A 60 -3.45 20.05 -9.86
C GLY A 60 -2.26 19.11 -9.64
N GLY A 61 -1.03 19.66 -9.67
CA GLY A 61 0.16 18.89 -9.33
C GLY A 61 0.28 18.62 -7.82
N VAL A 62 0.71 17.41 -7.45
CA VAL A 62 1.05 17.03 -6.08
C VAL A 62 2.52 16.64 -6.02
N THR A 63 3.23 17.17 -5.03
CA THR A 63 4.62 16.82 -4.73
C THR A 63 4.69 16.08 -3.40
N ILE A 64 5.57 15.08 -3.31
CA ILE A 64 5.78 14.28 -2.09
C ILE A 64 7.13 14.65 -1.49
N ASP A 65 7.15 14.97 -0.20
CA ASP A 65 8.39 15.04 0.57
C ASP A 65 8.76 13.64 1.07
N TRP A 66 9.58 12.95 0.29
CA TRP A 66 10.04 11.59 0.62
C TRP A 66 10.90 11.54 1.88
N ALA A 67 11.60 12.62 2.23
CA ALA A 67 12.48 12.66 3.39
C ALA A 67 11.70 12.71 4.71
N GLN A 68 10.44 13.16 4.67
CA GLN A 68 9.53 13.20 5.82
C GLN A 68 8.44 12.12 5.76
N SER A 69 8.47 11.28 4.73
CA SER A 69 7.51 10.18 4.54
C SER A 69 7.99 8.90 5.21
N THR A 70 7.06 8.08 5.70
CA THR A 70 7.37 6.77 6.27
C THR A 70 6.35 5.74 5.81
N LEU A 71 6.84 4.61 5.30
CA LEU A 71 6.02 3.41 5.08
C LEU A 71 6.22 2.47 6.26
N THR A 72 5.14 2.13 6.95
CA THR A 72 5.16 1.12 8.02
C THR A 72 4.56 -0.17 7.50
N LEU A 73 5.30 -1.27 7.63
CA LEU A 73 4.84 -2.60 7.22
C LEU A 73 4.76 -3.50 8.46
N PRO A 74 3.64 -4.21 8.68
CA PRO A 74 3.54 -5.19 9.76
C PRO A 74 4.30 -6.46 9.38
N THR A 75 5.62 -6.46 9.57
CA THR A 75 6.45 -7.63 9.29
C THR A 75 6.50 -8.58 10.47
N ILE A 76 6.63 -9.87 10.16
CA ILE A 76 6.75 -10.96 11.13
C ILE A 76 7.88 -11.87 10.67
N ASP A 77 8.71 -12.32 11.61
CA ASP A 77 9.72 -13.35 11.38
C ASP A 77 9.27 -14.62 12.09
N ARG A 78 8.98 -15.66 11.31
CA ARG A 78 8.46 -16.93 11.79
C ARG A 78 9.03 -18.05 10.93
N PRO A 79 9.36 -19.20 11.52
CA PRO A 79 9.89 -20.29 10.74
C PRO A 79 8.78 -20.87 9.85
N CYS A 80 9.14 -21.26 8.64
CA CYS A 80 8.17 -21.55 7.60
C CYS A 80 7.16 -22.62 8.02
N GLU A 81 7.58 -23.61 8.82
CA GLU A 81 6.74 -24.68 9.34
C GLU A 81 5.47 -24.22 10.07
N THR A 82 5.48 -23.00 10.61
CA THR A 82 4.37 -22.40 11.35
C THR A 82 3.36 -21.64 10.49
N LEU A 83 3.66 -21.38 9.21
CA LEU A 83 2.79 -20.63 8.32
C LEU A 83 1.65 -21.51 7.78
N PHE A 84 0.43 -21.00 7.69
CA PHE A 84 -0.65 -21.79 7.08
C PHE A 84 -0.40 -21.96 5.58
N GLN A 85 -0.36 -23.21 5.10
CA GLN A 85 -0.26 -23.49 3.68
C GLN A 85 -1.67 -23.82 3.15
N VAL A 86 -2.18 -22.95 2.28
CA VAL A 86 -3.48 -23.15 1.64
C VAL A 86 -3.41 -24.41 0.76
N PRO A 87 -4.44 -25.27 0.75
CA PRO A 87 -4.49 -26.41 -0.16
C PRO A 87 -4.37 -25.94 -1.62
N MET A 88 -3.32 -26.36 -2.31
CA MET A 88 -3.12 -26.07 -3.72
C MET A 88 -3.73 -27.20 -4.56
N ILE A 89 -4.53 -26.86 -5.58
CA ILE A 89 -5.00 -27.85 -6.58
C ILE A 89 -3.80 -28.24 -7.44
N GLU A 90 -3.53 -29.54 -7.52
CA GLU A 90 -2.35 -30.10 -8.19
C GLU A 90 -2.51 -30.12 -9.72
N TYR A 91 -1.56 -29.50 -10.41
CA TYR A 91 -1.28 -29.78 -11.82
C TYR A 91 0.21 -30.07 -11.99
N GLY A 92 0.63 -31.32 -11.72
CA GLY A 92 1.86 -31.92 -12.26
C GLY A 92 3.23 -31.36 -11.83
N GLY A 93 3.44 -30.96 -10.55
CA GLY A 93 4.76 -30.52 -10.06
C GLY A 93 5.03 -30.85 -8.58
N GLU A 94 6.30 -30.79 -8.16
CA GLU A 94 6.72 -31.02 -6.76
C GLU A 94 6.22 -29.91 -5.82
N THR A 95 5.54 -30.30 -4.74
CA THR A 95 5.03 -29.43 -3.69
C THR A 95 6.09 -29.17 -2.62
N THR A 96 7.08 -28.33 -2.95
CA THR A 96 7.87 -27.71 -1.88
C THR A 96 7.12 -26.50 -1.36
N ARG A 97 7.06 -26.37 -0.03
CA ARG A 97 6.51 -25.19 0.64
C ARG A 97 7.29 -23.97 0.16
N GLN A 98 6.62 -23.00 -0.47
CA GLN A 98 7.30 -21.79 -0.97
C GLN A 98 7.51 -20.81 0.18
N CYS A 99 8.75 -20.83 0.66
CA CYS A 99 9.39 -19.99 1.65
C CYS A 99 10.89 -20.32 1.55
#